data_AF-A0A650A4R5-F1
#
_entry.id   AF-A0A650A4R5-F1
#
_cell.length_a   1.000
_cell.length_b   1.000
_cell.length_c   1.000
_cell.angle_alpha   90.00
_cell.angle_beta   90.00
_cell.angle_gamma   90.00
#
_symmetry.space_group_name_H-M   'P 1'
#
loop_
_entity.id
_entity.type
_entity.pdbx_description
1 polymer ?
#
loop_
_entity_poly.entity_id
_entity_poly.type
_entity_poly.pdbx_seq_one_letter_code
_entity_poly.pdbx_strand_id
1 'polypeptide(L)'
;MTSRNDIHESVAESAYHEWIRFDGLGVWTYQPQVEIRLEREGQLGTVQQPWTNGFQATSTRHEYVLYYGDSPVEYHTIVGVDDSRAFVPDPQQPQSPGGTYSITPYQATLGEIVTGDVETFNAYLNRAGIVVQQ
;
A
#
# COMPACT_ATOMS: atom_id res chain seq x y z
N MET A 1 -0.19 -22.86 14.84
CA MET A 1 0.27 -22.66 13.45
C MET A 1 -0.50 -21.49 12.93
N THR A 2 0.19 -20.44 12.51
CA THR A 2 -0.44 -19.24 11.92
C THR A 2 -0.58 -19.46 10.43
N SER A 3 -1.79 -19.30 9.89
CA SER A 3 -2.07 -19.45 8.47
C SER A 3 -1.83 -18.13 7.72
N ARG A 4 -1.70 -18.18 6.39
CA ARG A 4 -1.67 -16.96 5.55
C ARG A 4 -2.93 -16.11 5.74
N ASN A 5 -4.09 -16.75 5.93
CA ASN A 5 -5.35 -16.02 6.12
C ASN A 5 -5.35 -15.29 7.47
N ASP A 6 -4.83 -15.90 8.54
CA ASP A 6 -4.74 -15.27 9.86
C ASP A 6 -3.86 -14.02 9.81
N ILE A 7 -2.77 -14.06 9.02
CA ILE A 7 -1.87 -12.92 8.80
C ILE A 7 -2.58 -11.83 8.00
N HIS A 8 -3.25 -12.20 6.89
CA HIS A 8 -4.00 -11.26 6.06
C HIS A 8 -5.11 -10.56 6.85
N GLU A 9 -5.90 -11.29 7.65
CA GLU A 9 -6.93 -10.74 8.54
C GLU A 9 -6.31 -9.80 9.59
N SER A 10 -5.22 -10.20 10.24
CA SER A 10 -4.51 -9.35 11.21
C SER A 10 -4.08 -8.01 10.62
N VAL A 11 -3.59 -8.01 9.37
CA VAL A 11 -3.20 -6.77 8.69
C VAL A 11 -4.42 -5.98 8.24
N ALA A 12 -5.43 -6.63 7.67
CA ALA A 12 -6.64 -5.98 7.19
C ALA A 12 -7.42 -5.23 8.29
N GLU A 13 -7.43 -5.79 9.51
CA GLU A 13 -8.10 -5.21 10.67
C GLU A 13 -7.23 -4.20 11.43
N SER A 14 -5.96 -4.06 11.08
CA SER A 14 -5.03 -3.14 11.75
C SER A 14 -5.20 -1.69 11.33
N ALA A 15 -4.77 -0.78 12.19
CA ALA A 15 -4.63 0.64 11.90
C ALA A 15 -3.15 1.03 11.75
N TYR A 16 -2.85 2.03 10.92
CA TYR A 16 -1.46 2.46 10.66
C TYR A 16 -0.65 2.80 11.92
N HIS A 17 -1.28 3.30 12.98
CA HIS A 17 -0.60 3.68 14.24
C HIS A 17 -0.18 2.47 15.09
N GLU A 18 -0.68 1.27 14.76
CA GLU A 18 -0.26 0.00 15.36
C GLU A 18 1.02 -0.53 14.72
N TRP A 19 1.57 0.16 13.73
CA TRP A 19 2.80 -0.23 13.04
C TRP A 19 3.96 0.69 13.42
N ILE A 20 5.06 0.10 13.87
CA ILE A 20 6.32 0.83 14.07
C ILE A 20 6.94 1.07 12.70
N ARG A 21 7.18 2.33 12.37
CA ARG A 21 7.78 2.74 11.09
C ARG A 21 9.29 2.91 11.24
N PHE A 22 10.04 2.13 10.48
CA PHE A 22 11.46 2.32 10.25
C PHE A 22 11.66 2.86 8.83
N ASP A 23 11.20 4.10 8.57
CA ASP A 23 11.13 4.65 7.21
C ASP A 23 12.48 4.62 6.47
N GLY A 24 13.59 4.86 7.18
CA GLY A 24 14.95 4.79 6.62
C GLY A 24 15.43 3.39 6.24
N LEU A 25 14.77 2.34 6.77
CA LEU A 25 14.99 0.94 6.41
C LEU A 25 13.92 0.41 5.44
N GLY A 26 12.81 1.14 5.28
CA GLY A 26 11.66 0.65 4.51
C GLY A 26 10.98 -0.55 5.17
N VAL A 27 10.92 -0.58 6.51
CA VAL A 27 10.29 -1.66 7.28
C VAL A 27 9.17 -1.10 8.15
N TRP A 28 8.03 -1.78 8.16
CA TRP A 28 6.91 -1.54 9.05
C TRP A 28 6.66 -2.81 9.87
N THR A 29 6.71 -2.71 11.20
CA THR A 29 6.51 -3.85 12.10
C THR A 29 5.20 -3.72 12.87
N TYR A 30 4.34 -4.73 12.79
CA TYR A 30 3.07 -4.72 13.50
C TYR A 30 3.29 -4.93 15.01
N GLN A 31 2.92 -3.95 15.84
CA GLN A 31 3.21 -3.96 17.28
C GLN A 31 2.59 -5.15 18.03
N PRO A 32 1.32 -5.54 17.78
CA PRO A 32 0.71 -6.66 18.48
C PRO A 32 1.34 -8.02 18.14
N GLN A 33 1.96 -8.16 16.97
CA GLN A 33 2.61 -9.39 16.49
C GLN A 33 3.84 -9.04 15.65
N VAL A 34 4.99 -8.88 16.32
CA VAL A 34 6.24 -8.36 15.72
C VAL A 34 6.84 -9.24 14.62
N GLU A 35 6.39 -10.49 14.53
CA GLU A 35 6.71 -11.39 13.44
C GLU A 35 6.11 -10.93 12.10
N ILE A 36 5.02 -10.14 12.13
CA ILE A 36 4.41 -9.56 10.94
C ILE A 36 5.13 -8.26 10.58
N ARG A 37 5.73 -8.26 9.39
CA ARG A 37 6.45 -7.11 8.84
C ARG A 37 6.04 -6.85 7.40
N LEU A 38 5.90 -5.59 7.03
CA LEU A 38 5.84 -5.16 5.63
C LEU A 38 7.19 -4.53 5.31
N GLU A 39 7.85 -4.98 4.25
CA GLU A 39 9.16 -4.50 3.86
C GLU A 39 9.14 -4.01 2.42
N ARG A 40 9.80 -2.88 2.16
CA ARG A 40 10.03 -2.35 0.82
C ARG A 40 11.30 -2.98 0.26
N GLU A 41 11.14 -3.93 -0.65
CA GLU A 41 12.24 -4.69 -1.24
C GLU A 41 12.94 -3.95 -2.39
N GLY A 42 12.22 -3.05 -3.08
CA GLY A 42 12.74 -2.49 -4.32
C GLY A 42 11.95 -1.33 -4.91
N GLN A 43 12.50 -0.80 -5.99
CA GLN A 43 11.90 0.24 -6.81
C GLN A 43 11.82 -0.26 -8.26
N LEU A 44 10.61 -0.30 -8.81
CA LEU A 44 10.33 -0.77 -10.18
C LEU A 44 10.40 0.35 -11.23
N GLY A 45 10.48 1.61 -10.79
CA GLY A 45 10.65 2.77 -11.65
C GLY A 45 9.43 3.68 -11.69
N THR A 46 9.49 4.69 -12.56
CA THR A 46 8.46 5.72 -12.69
C THR A 46 7.16 5.16 -13.28
N VAL A 47 6.02 5.64 -12.76
CA VAL A 47 4.68 5.30 -13.23
C VAL A 47 4.09 6.47 -14.00
N GLN A 48 3.61 6.20 -15.21
CA GLN A 48 2.80 7.12 -16.01
C GLN A 48 1.52 6.41 -16.43
N GLN A 49 0.50 6.48 -15.58
CA GLN A 49 -0.81 5.88 -15.80
C GLN A 49 -1.90 6.94 -15.73
N PRO A 50 -3.08 6.73 -16.34
CA PRO A 50 -4.15 7.75 -16.34
C PRO A 50 -4.52 8.25 -14.94
N TRP A 51 -4.56 7.37 -13.94
CA TRP A 51 -4.88 7.73 -12.55
C TRP A 51 -3.78 8.57 -11.86
N THR A 52 -2.55 8.55 -12.38
CA THR A 52 -1.44 9.38 -11.86
C THR A 52 -1.41 10.80 -12.43
N ASN A 53 -2.18 11.09 -13.48
CA ASN A 53 -2.15 12.39 -14.18
C ASN A 53 -2.55 13.58 -13.29
N GLY A 54 -3.25 13.32 -12.18
CA GLY A 54 -3.64 14.35 -11.22
C GLY A 54 -2.49 14.86 -10.36
N PHE A 55 -1.32 14.20 -10.34
CA PHE A 55 -0.17 14.57 -9.52
C PHE A 55 0.84 15.43 -10.29
N GLN A 56 1.50 16.35 -9.58
CA GLN A 56 2.42 17.31 -10.21
C GLN A 56 3.84 16.76 -10.28
N ALA A 57 4.27 16.06 -9.23
CA ALA A 57 5.59 15.45 -9.17
C ALA A 57 5.57 13.98 -9.62
N THR A 58 6.76 13.40 -9.75
CA THR A 58 6.96 12.03 -10.21
C THR A 58 6.29 11.01 -9.28
N SER A 59 5.64 10.02 -9.89
CA SER A 59 5.14 8.84 -9.21
C SER A 59 6.07 7.66 -9.47
N THR A 60 6.39 6.88 -8.44
CA THR A 60 7.35 5.77 -8.51
C THR A 60 6.76 4.51 -7.90
N ARG A 61 6.85 3.39 -8.62
CA ARG A 61 6.37 2.09 -8.15
C ARG A 61 7.44 1.42 -7.30
N HIS A 62 7.02 0.88 -6.17
CA HIS A 62 7.86 0.12 -5.24
C HIS A 62 7.30 -1.28 -5.03
N GLU A 63 8.21 -2.18 -4.69
CA GLU A 63 7.90 -3.57 -4.32
C GLU A 63 7.80 -3.65 -2.81
N TYR A 64 6.71 -4.25 -2.33
CA TYR A 64 6.50 -4.52 -0.93
C TYR A 64 6.23 -6.00 -0.71
N VAL A 65 6.84 -6.57 0.32
CA VAL A 65 6.59 -7.96 0.73
C VAL A 65 6.13 -7.98 2.17
N LEU A 66 5.02 -8.66 2.42
CA LEU A 66 4.55 -9.00 3.75
C LEU A 66 5.23 -10.27 4.21
N TYR A 67 5.85 -10.24 5.39
CA TYR A 67 6.56 -11.33 6.02
C TYR A 67 5.84 -11.81 7.28
N TYR A 68 6.03 -13.10 7.60
CA TYR A 68 5.79 -13.68 8.92
C TYR A 68 7.06 -14.40 9.37
N GLY A 69 7.73 -13.83 10.38
CA GLY A 69 9.10 -14.21 10.72
C GLY A 69 10.03 -13.93 9.53
N ASP A 70 10.76 -14.95 9.08
CA ASP A 70 11.65 -14.87 7.92
C ASP A 70 11.01 -15.34 6.60
N SER A 71 9.72 -15.71 6.63
CA SER A 71 9.03 -16.26 5.46
C SER A 71 8.23 -15.17 4.73
N PRO A 72 8.43 -14.96 3.42
CA PRO A 72 7.56 -14.09 2.64
C PRO A 72 6.17 -14.73 2.50
N VAL A 73 5.14 -13.94 2.73
CA VAL A 73 3.74 -14.36 2.75
C VAL A 73 3.01 -13.85 1.53
N GLU A 74 3.22 -12.58 1.17
CA GLU A 74 2.52 -11.93 0.08
C GLU A 74 3.32 -10.77 -0.53
N TYR A 75 3.16 -10.56 -1.82
CA TYR A 75 3.79 -9.48 -2.58
C TYR A 75 2.76 -8.44 -3.00
N HIS A 76 3.14 -7.17 -2.91
CA HIS A 76 2.34 -6.01 -3.28
C HIS A 76 3.15 -5.01 -4.08
N THR A 77 2.47 -4.29 -4.96
CA THR A 77 3.03 -3.09 -5.60
C THR A 77 2.30 -1.87 -5.09
N ILE A 78 3.07 -0.88 -4.62
CA ILE A 78 2.53 0.36 -4.07
C ILE A 78 3.31 1.51 -4.70
N VAL A 79 2.57 2.51 -5.17
CA VAL A 79 3.12 3.65 -5.89
C VAL A 79 3.23 4.84 -4.94
N GLY A 80 4.46 5.30 -4.72
CA GLY A 80 4.71 6.60 -4.09
C GLY A 80 4.32 7.69 -5.08
N VAL A 81 3.29 8.47 -4.76
CA VAL A 81 2.75 9.54 -5.62
C VAL A 81 3.20 10.91 -5.14
N ASP A 82 3.32 11.85 -6.09
CA ASP A 82 3.72 13.24 -5.83
C ASP A 82 5.02 13.34 -5.00
N ASP A 83 6.08 12.68 -5.47
CA ASP A 83 7.39 12.59 -4.80
C ASP A 83 7.33 11.84 -3.45
N SER A 84 6.55 10.75 -3.42
CA SER A 84 6.35 9.87 -2.25
C SER A 84 5.71 10.55 -1.04
N ARG A 85 4.86 11.56 -1.27
CA ARG A 85 4.05 12.18 -0.20
C ARG A 85 2.94 11.28 0.32
N ALA A 86 2.45 10.39 -0.53
CA ALA A 86 1.50 9.35 -0.16
C ALA A 86 1.83 8.07 -0.95
N PHE A 87 1.35 6.94 -0.45
CA PHE A 87 1.58 5.64 -1.04
C PHE A 87 0.24 5.00 -1.39
N VAL A 88 -0.03 4.87 -2.69
CA VAL A 88 -1.28 4.34 -3.23
C VAL A 88 -1.01 2.94 -3.81
N PRO A 89 -1.66 1.88 -3.31
CA PRO A 89 -1.54 0.54 -3.90
C PRO A 89 -1.88 0.56 -5.39
N ASP A 90 -1.16 -0.20 -6.21
CA ASP A 90 -1.39 -0.22 -7.64
C ASP A 90 -2.81 -0.75 -7.93
N PRO A 91 -3.72 0.09 -8.48
CA PRO A 91 -5.11 -0.29 -8.57
C PRO A 91 -5.38 -1.29 -9.70
N GLN A 92 -6.46 -2.05 -9.56
CA GLN A 92 -7.00 -2.85 -10.64
C GLN A 92 -7.44 -1.95 -11.79
N GLN A 93 -6.97 -2.26 -13.00
CA GLN A 93 -7.35 -1.54 -14.21
C GLN A 93 -8.84 -1.80 -14.54
N PRO A 94 -9.61 -0.76 -14.88
CA PRO A 94 -10.99 -0.93 -15.31
C PRO A 94 -11.07 -1.79 -16.58
N GLN A 95 -12.09 -2.64 -16.66
CA GLN A 95 -12.34 -3.51 -17.81
C GLN A 95 -12.80 -2.75 -19.06
N SER A 96 -13.34 -1.55 -18.88
CA SER A 96 -13.87 -0.70 -19.95
C SER A 96 -13.09 0.63 -20.02
N PRO A 97 -12.88 1.20 -21.22
CA PRO A 97 -12.31 2.54 -21.36
C PRO A 97 -13.11 3.57 -20.56
N GLY A 98 -12.41 4.39 -19.78
CA GLY A 98 -13.04 5.41 -18.91
C GLY A 98 -13.71 4.85 -17.64
N GLY A 99 -13.56 3.55 -17.35
CA GLY A 99 -14.01 2.98 -16.08
C GLY A 99 -13.16 3.43 -14.89
N THR A 100 -13.61 3.06 -13.69
CA THR A 100 -13.00 3.48 -12.43
C THR A 100 -11.93 2.49 -11.99
N TYR A 101 -10.77 3.01 -11.59
CA TYR A 101 -9.73 2.23 -10.94
C TYR A 101 -10.17 1.85 -9.53
N SER A 102 -9.81 0.65 -9.06
CA SER A 102 -10.21 0.21 -7.72
C SER A 102 -9.13 -0.56 -6.99
N ILE A 103 -9.19 -0.51 -5.66
CA ILE A 103 -8.38 -1.31 -4.74
C ILE A 103 -9.29 -2.05 -3.76
N THR A 104 -8.82 -3.15 -3.18
CA THR A 104 -9.53 -3.85 -2.11
C THR A 104 -9.41 -3.10 -0.79
N PRO A 105 -10.30 -3.35 0.20
CA PRO A 105 -10.13 -2.81 1.55
C PRO A 105 -8.76 -3.13 2.17
N TYR A 106 -8.28 -4.36 1.98
CA TYR A 106 -6.96 -4.78 2.46
C TYR A 106 -5.82 -3.97 1.81
N GLN A 107 -5.88 -3.73 0.51
CA GLN A 107 -4.90 -2.86 -0.15
C GLN A 107 -4.95 -1.45 0.40
N ALA A 108 -6.15 -0.91 0.68
CA ALA A 108 -6.29 0.39 1.30
C ALA A 108 -5.56 0.44 2.67
N THR A 109 -5.72 -0.59 3.50
CA THR A 109 -4.99 -0.71 4.77
C THR A 109 -3.47 -0.67 4.57
N LEU A 110 -2.93 -1.37 3.56
CA LEU A 110 -1.49 -1.31 3.24
C LEU A 110 -1.05 0.10 2.84
N GLY A 111 -1.85 0.80 2.03
CA GLY A 111 -1.60 2.18 1.65
C GLY A 111 -1.58 3.14 2.84
N GLU A 112 -2.50 2.94 3.79
CA GLU A 112 -2.56 3.69 5.05
C GLU A 112 -1.35 3.40 5.94
N ILE A 113 -0.92 2.15 6.09
CA ILE A 113 0.28 1.76 6.86
C ILE A 113 1.53 2.45 6.30
N VAL A 114 1.73 2.38 4.98
CA VAL A 114 2.93 2.92 4.34
C VAL A 114 2.92 4.45 4.32
N THR A 115 1.76 5.07 4.10
CA THR A 115 1.61 6.53 4.20
C THR A 115 1.78 7.00 5.66
N GLY A 116 1.21 6.23 6.59
CA GLY A 116 1.13 6.47 8.03
C GLY A 116 0.34 7.70 8.43
N ASP A 117 -0.59 8.12 7.57
CA ASP A 117 -1.63 9.10 7.86
C ASP A 117 -2.85 8.83 6.97
N VAL A 118 -4.01 8.59 7.59
CA VAL A 118 -5.25 8.19 6.89
C VAL A 118 -5.84 9.34 6.09
N GLU A 119 -5.74 10.58 6.59
CA GLU A 119 -6.28 11.75 5.89
C GLU A 119 -5.48 12.03 4.61
N THR A 120 -4.15 11.97 4.71
CA THR A 120 -3.25 12.08 3.56
C THR A 120 -3.49 10.95 2.57
N PHE A 121 -3.55 9.69 3.01
CA PHE A 121 -3.83 8.57 2.12
C PHE A 121 -5.15 8.79 1.35
N ASN A 122 -6.24 9.10 2.06
CA ASN A 122 -7.55 9.32 1.45
C ASN A 122 -7.58 10.52 0.51
N ALA A 123 -6.90 11.63 0.84
CA ALA A 123 -6.81 12.80 -0.04
C ALA A 123 -6.15 12.44 -1.38
N TYR A 124 -5.08 11.64 -1.36
CA TYR A 124 -4.38 11.21 -2.57
C TYR A 124 -5.14 10.13 -3.34
N LEU A 125 -5.78 9.18 -2.65
CA LEU A 125 -6.65 8.17 -3.27
C LEU A 125 -7.81 8.83 -4.03
N ASN A 126 -8.48 9.80 -3.39
CA ASN A 126 -9.55 10.59 -4.00
C ASN A 126 -9.05 11.41 -5.20
N ARG A 127 -7.88 12.03 -5.09
CA ARG A 127 -7.26 12.79 -6.20
C ARG A 127 -6.90 11.90 -7.38
N ALA A 128 -6.52 10.65 -7.14
CA ALA A 128 -6.29 9.64 -8.18
C ALA A 128 -7.59 9.13 -8.83
N GLY A 129 -8.76 9.41 -8.24
CA GLY A 129 -10.05 8.88 -8.70
C GLY A 129 -10.18 7.37 -8.52
N ILE A 130 -9.46 6.78 -7.56
CA ILE A 130 -9.51 5.36 -7.23
C ILE A 130 -10.56 5.13 -6.14
N VAL A 131 -11.34 4.05 -6.27
CA VAL A 131 -12.35 3.66 -5.28
C VAL A 131 -11.95 2.40 -4.53
N VAL A 132 -12.36 2.29 -3.26
CA VAL A 132 -12.24 1.05 -2.50
C VAL A 132 -13.46 0.17 -2.80
N GLN A 133 -13.23 -1.10 -3.12
CA GLN A 133 -14.30 -2.07 -3.38
C GLN A 133 -15.15 -2.30 -2.13
N GLN A 134 -16.46 -2.50 -2.31
CA GLN A 134 -17.41 -2.86 -1.25
C GLN A 134 -17.43 -4.36 -1.00
#